data_AF-A0A834IEZ5-F1
#
_entry.id   AF-A0A834IEZ5-F1
#
_cell.length_a   1.000
_cell.length_b   1.000
_cell.length_c   1.000
_cell.angle_alpha   90.00
_cell.angle_beta   90.00
_cell.angle_gamma   90.00
#
_symmetry.space_group_name_H-M   'P 1'
#
loop_
_entity.id
_entity.type
_entity.pdbx_description
1 polymer ?
#
loop_
_entity_poly.entity_id
_entity_poly.type
_entity_poly.pdbx_seq_one_letter_code
_entity_poly.pdbx_strand_id
1 'polypeptide(L)'
;MDKNTSQEREIVTIFIEHNSSIIATQRKLCQKYPNRPVPHKTTIDRLHANFRQYDTTADRPRSGRQRTSRKAENVALVRDSAASPETSIRTRGTHFRTQFKANFEN
;
A
#
# COMPACT_ATOMS: atom_id res chain seq x y z
N MET A 1 6.66 8.54 12.25
CA MET A 1 6.14 9.90 11.95
C MET A 1 6.75 10.32 10.63
N ASP A 2 6.01 10.09 9.54
CA ASP A 2 6.51 10.21 8.17
C ASP A 2 6.69 11.68 7.78
N LYS A 3 7.94 12.12 7.66
CA LYS A 3 8.28 13.51 7.30
C LYS A 3 7.71 13.97 5.95
N ASN A 4 7.31 13.04 5.08
CA ASN A 4 6.83 13.35 3.72
C ASN A 4 5.33 13.67 3.65
N THR A 5 4.52 13.22 4.59
CA THR A 5 3.04 13.41 4.55
C THR A 5 2.65 14.89 4.68
N SER A 6 3.45 15.70 5.37
CA SER A 6 3.15 17.13 5.52
C SER A 6 3.31 17.91 4.21
N GLN A 7 4.33 17.58 3.41
CA GLN A 7 4.59 18.28 2.14
C GLN A 7 3.58 17.88 1.07
N GLU A 8 3.20 16.61 1.04
CA GLU A 8 2.18 16.10 0.12
C GLU A 8 0.81 16.74 0.37
N ARG A 9 0.40 16.88 1.64
CA ARG A 9 -0.83 17.61 2.01
C ARG A 9 -0.80 19.06 1.57
N GLU A 10 0.35 19.71 1.71
CA GLU A 10 0.53 21.08 1.28
C GLU A 10 0.41 21.23 -0.24
N ILE A 11 1.00 20.32 -1.01
CA ILE A 11 0.87 20.29 -2.48
C ILE A 11 -0.60 20.19 -2.89
N VAL A 12 -1.38 19.29 -2.25
CA VAL A 12 -2.81 19.14 -2.52
C VAL A 12 -3.59 20.40 -2.13
N THR A 13 -3.23 21.04 -1.01
CA THR A 13 -3.87 22.29 -0.56
C THR A 13 -3.68 23.40 -1.58
N ILE A 14 -2.44 23.65 -2.01
CA ILE A 14 -2.10 24.64 -3.04
C ILE A 14 -2.82 24.34 -4.36
N PHE A 15 -2.92 23.05 -4.72
CA PHE A 15 -3.63 22.62 -5.93
C PHE A 15 -5.12 22.94 -5.88
N ILE A 16 -5.77 22.74 -4.73
CA ILE A 16 -7.19 23.08 -4.53
C ILE A 16 -7.38 24.60 -4.54
N GLU A 17 -6.54 25.35 -3.83
CA GLU A 17 -6.59 26.83 -3.77
C GLU A 17 -6.45 27.49 -5.15
N HIS A 18 -5.67 26.89 -6.05
CA HIS A 18 -5.49 27.38 -7.42
C HIS A 18 -6.43 26.73 -8.44
N ASN A 19 -7.63 26.31 -8.02
CA ASN A 19 -8.67 25.76 -8.90
C ASN A 19 -8.19 24.58 -9.76
N SER A 20 -7.36 23.70 -9.19
CA SER A 20 -6.79 22.53 -9.89
C SER A 20 -5.87 22.88 -11.07
N SER A 21 -5.26 24.07 -11.07
CA SER A 21 -4.27 24.46 -12.09
C SER A 21 -2.88 23.93 -11.75
N ILE A 22 -2.39 22.99 -12.56
CA ILE A 22 -1.05 22.39 -12.40
C ILE A 22 0.05 23.46 -12.51
N ILE A 23 -0.04 24.34 -13.51
CA ILE A 23 0.99 25.36 -13.76
C ILE A 23 1.05 26.36 -12.60
N ALA A 24 -0.10 26.82 -12.10
CA ALA A 24 -0.15 27.73 -10.96
C ALA A 24 0.42 27.08 -9.69
N THR A 25 0.07 25.81 -9.46
CA THR A 25 0.57 25.01 -8.33
C THR A 25 2.09 24.86 -8.39
N GLN A 26 2.62 24.48 -9.55
CA GLN A 26 4.06 24.34 -9.77
C GLN A 26 4.81 25.67 -9.59
N ARG A 27 4.27 26.78 -10.10
CA ARG A 27 4.85 28.12 -9.89
C ARG A 27 4.89 28.49 -8.41
N LYS A 28 3.80 28.26 -7.69
CA LYS A 28 3.72 28.54 -6.24
C LYS A 28 4.71 27.68 -5.44
N LEU A 29 4.82 26.40 -5.78
CA LEU A 29 5.78 25.48 -5.15
C LEU A 29 7.22 25.87 -5.43
N CYS A 30 7.53 26.30 -6.66
CA CYS A 30 8.86 26.80 -7.03
C CYS A 30 9.23 28.06 -6.23
N GLN A 31 8.29 28.99 -6.07
CA GLN A 31 8.48 30.20 -5.26
C GLN A 31 8.69 29.88 -3.78
N LYS A 32 7.91 28.93 -3.23
CA LYS A 32 7.98 28.55 -1.81
C LYS A 32 9.21 27.71 -1.49
N TYR A 33 9.67 26.89 -2.43
CA TYR A 33 10.80 25.96 -2.26
C TYR A 33 11.81 26.06 -3.41
N PRO A 34 12.60 27.14 -3.48
CA PRO A 34 13.48 27.41 -4.63
C PRO A 34 14.57 26.36 -4.87
N ASN A 35 15.01 25.66 -3.82
CA ASN A 35 16.07 24.64 -3.91
C ASN A 35 15.53 23.20 -4.03
N ARG A 36 14.21 23.03 -4.24
CA ARG A 36 13.60 21.70 -4.35
C ARG A 36 13.09 21.46 -5.76
N PRO A 37 13.17 20.22 -6.25
CA PRO A 37 12.57 19.86 -7.53
C PRO A 37 11.05 20.04 -7.43
N VAL A 38 10.49 20.74 -8.41
CA VAL A 38 9.05 20.95 -8.51
C VAL A 38 8.38 19.61 -8.84
N PRO A 39 7.29 19.22 -8.14
CA PRO A 39 6.58 17.99 -8.43
C PRO A 39 6.08 17.94 -9.88
N HIS A 40 6.22 16.79 -10.51
CA HIS A 40 5.66 16.55 -11.83
C HIS A 40 4.12 16.53 -11.80
N LYS A 41 3.48 16.85 -12.93
CA LYS A 41 2.01 16.80 -13.08
C LYS A 41 1.40 15.52 -12.51
N THR A 42 1.96 14.37 -12.89
CA THR A 42 1.45 13.05 -12.47
C THR A 42 1.50 12.87 -10.95
N THR A 43 2.51 13.44 -10.28
CA THR A 43 2.59 13.41 -8.83
C THR A 43 1.45 14.22 -8.21
N ILE A 44 1.20 15.43 -8.71
CA ILE A 44 0.12 16.30 -8.22
C ILE A 44 -1.24 15.63 -8.41
N ASP A 45 -1.51 15.12 -9.62
CA ASP A 45 -2.76 14.42 -9.94
C ASP A 45 -2.98 13.20 -9.04
N ARG A 46 -1.93 12.40 -8.82
CA ARG A 46 -1.97 11.20 -7.97
C ARG A 46 -2.25 11.55 -6.51
N LEU A 47 -1.59 12.58 -5.98
CA LEU A 47 -1.80 13.04 -4.61
C LEU A 47 -3.23 13.55 -4.42
N HIS A 48 -3.73 14.35 -5.37
CA HIS A 48 -5.11 14.83 -5.34
C HIS A 48 -6.12 13.68 -5.47
N ALA A 49 -5.88 12.71 -6.35
CA ALA A 49 -6.75 11.55 -6.51
C ALA A 49 -6.83 10.69 -5.24
N ASN A 50 -5.68 10.42 -4.59
CA ASN A 50 -5.67 9.71 -3.32
C ASN A 50 -6.41 10.50 -2.22
N PHE A 51 -6.22 11.82 -2.18
CA PHE A 51 -6.90 12.68 -1.21
C PHE A 51 -8.41 12.66 -1.42
N ARG A 52 -8.88 12.83 -2.66
CA ARG A 52 -10.31 12.77 -3.01
C ARG A 52 -10.97 11.44 -2.70
N GLN A 53 -10.24 10.34 -2.87
CA GLN A 53 -10.81 8.99 -2.76
C GLN A 53 -10.73 8.40 -1.35
N TYR A 54 -9.70 8.75 -0.56
CA TYR A 54 -9.44 8.11 0.74
C TYR A 54 -9.02 9.09 1.85
N ASP A 55 -9.16 10.41 1.64
CA ASP A 55 -8.76 11.46 2.59
C ASP A 55 -7.29 11.35 3.04
N THR A 56 -6.44 10.80 2.17
CA THR A 56 -5.01 10.63 2.44
C THR A 56 -4.17 10.99 1.24
N THR A 57 -3.02 11.59 1.48
CA THR A 57 -2.00 11.82 0.45
C THR A 57 -0.98 10.70 0.39
N ALA A 58 -1.01 9.77 1.35
CA ALA A 58 -0.04 8.70 1.45
C ALA A 58 -0.13 7.75 0.26
N ASP A 59 1.01 7.16 -0.07
CA ASP A 59 1.10 6.11 -1.07
C ASP A 59 0.26 4.89 -0.65
N ARG A 60 -0.48 4.34 -1.61
CA ARG A 60 -1.16 3.07 -1.39
C ARG A 60 -0.12 1.96 -1.22
N PRO A 61 -0.39 0.96 -0.36
CA PRO A 61 0.46 -0.21 -0.29
C PRO A 61 0.60 -0.80 -1.70
N ARG A 62 1.85 -1.02 -2.13
CA ARG A 62 2.12 -1.62 -3.44
C ARG A 62 1.36 -2.94 -3.54
N SER A 63 0.68 -3.15 -4.68
CA SER A 63 0.07 -4.43 -4.99
C SER A 63 1.18 -5.47 -5.17
N GLY A 64 1.54 -6.16 -4.10
CA GLY A 64 2.43 -7.30 -4.12
C GLY A 64 1.67 -8.60 -4.34
N ARG A 65 2.40 -9.70 -4.51
CA ARG A 65 1.80 -11.04 -4.55
C ARG A 65 1.03 -11.28 -3.24
N GLN A 66 -0.28 -11.51 -3.37
CA GLN A 66 -1.12 -11.85 -2.24
C GLN A 66 -0.57 -13.09 -1.53
N ARG A 67 -0.52 -13.07 -0.19
CA ARG A 67 -0.06 -14.21 0.59
C ARG A 67 -1.14 -15.30 0.60
N THR A 68 -1.06 -16.20 -0.38
CA THR A 68 -2.03 -17.28 -0.52
C THR A 68 -1.94 -18.35 0.58
N SER A 69 -0.79 -18.47 1.23
CA SER A 69 -0.59 -19.44 2.32
C SER A 69 -1.41 -19.16 3.58
N ARG A 70 -1.88 -17.92 3.80
CA ARG A 70 -2.69 -17.52 4.96
C ARG A 70 -4.18 -17.34 4.63
N LYS A 71 -4.69 -18.02 3.59
CA LYS A 71 -6.14 -18.13 3.38
C LYS A 71 -6.81 -18.68 4.66
N ALA A 72 -8.05 -18.26 4.94
CA ALA A 72 -8.77 -18.65 6.15
C ALA A 72 -8.84 -20.18 6.32
N GLU A 73 -9.05 -20.90 5.22
CA GLU A 73 -9.02 -22.37 5.14
C GLU A 73 -7.67 -22.94 5.60
N ASN A 74 -6.56 -22.41 5.08
CA ASN A 74 -5.21 -22.85 5.45
C ASN A 74 -4.88 -22.54 6.91
N VAL A 75 -5.39 -21.42 7.43
CA VAL A 75 -5.23 -21.04 8.85
C VAL A 75 -6.03 -21.99 9.74
N ALA A 76 -7.25 -22.36 9.36
CA ALA A 76 -8.05 -23.35 10.08
C ALA A 76 -7.35 -24.71 10.12
N LEU A 77 -6.89 -25.22 8.97
CA LEU A 77 -6.15 -26.48 8.87
C LEU A 77 -4.91 -26.53 9.78
N VAL A 78 -4.13 -25.45 9.81
CA VAL A 78 -2.95 -25.35 10.69
C VAL A 78 -3.35 -25.27 12.17
N ARG A 79 -4.43 -24.56 12.51
CA ARG A 79 -4.96 -24.50 13.89
C ARG A 79 -5.41 -25.86 14.38
N ASP A 80 -6.16 -26.60 13.57
CA ASP A 80 -6.67 -27.93 13.92
C ASP A 80 -5.52 -28.91 14.14
N SER A 81 -4.49 -28.86 13.28
CA SER A 81 -3.31 -29.72 13.44
C SER A 81 -2.41 -29.34 14.62
N ALA A 82 -2.43 -28.07 15.05
CA ALA A 82 -1.69 -27.63 16.22
C ALA A 82 -2.30 -28.16 17.54
N ALA A 83 -3.58 -28.55 17.54
CA ALA A 83 -4.24 -29.15 18.71
C ALA A 83 -3.72 -30.55 19.05
N SER A 84 -3.11 -31.25 18.09
CA SER A 84 -2.50 -32.58 18.30
C SER A 84 -0.99 -32.44 18.60
N PRO A 85 -0.53 -32.63 19.84
CA PRO A 85 0.85 -32.36 20.24
C PRO A 85 1.88 -33.35 19.66
N GLU A 86 1.43 -34.51 19.19
CA GLU A 86 2.29 -35.63 18.76
C GLU A 86 3.02 -35.41 17.42
N THR A 87 2.66 -34.38 16.67
CA THR A 87 3.28 -34.12 15.36
C THR A 87 4.36 -33.06 15.47
N SER A 88 5.54 -33.32 14.89
CA SER A 88 6.58 -32.29 14.80
C SER A 88 6.17 -31.18 13.82
N ILE A 89 6.63 -29.95 14.04
CA ILE A 89 6.40 -28.80 13.13
C ILE A 89 6.84 -29.15 11.70
N ARG A 90 7.96 -29.88 11.56
CA ARG A 90 8.49 -30.30 10.27
C ARG A 90 7.54 -31.25 9.53
N THR A 91 6.99 -32.24 10.23
CA THR A 91 6.03 -33.20 9.65
C THR A 91 4.76 -32.48 9.18
N ARG A 92 4.21 -31.58 10.01
CA ARG A 92 3.04 -30.75 9.64
C ARG A 92 3.32 -29.88 8.42
N GLY A 93 4.49 -29.24 8.37
CA GLY A 93 4.90 -28.39 7.25
C GLY A 93 4.95 -29.14 5.92
N THR A 94 5.45 -30.38 5.92
CA THR A 94 5.46 -31.23 4.72
C THR A 94 4.05 -31.60 4.27
N HIS A 95 3.19 -32.01 5.19
CA HIS A 95 1.79 -32.37 4.89
C HIS A 95 1.01 -31.20 4.27
N PHE A 96 1.08 -30.02 4.90
CA PHE A 96 0.39 -28.83 4.41
C PHE A 96 0.98 -28.26 3.13
N ARG A 97 2.28 -28.42 2.88
CA ARG A 97 2.88 -28.02 1.61
C ARG A 97 2.28 -28.78 0.43
N THR A 98 2.00 -30.07 0.61
CA THR A 98 1.35 -30.91 -0.42
C THR A 98 -0.12 -30.54 -0.60
N GLN A 99 -0.88 -30.41 0.50
CA GLN A 99 -2.30 -30.02 0.43
C GLN A 99 -2.52 -28.62 -0.14
N PHE A 100 -1.72 -27.64 0.29
CA PHE A 100 -1.88 -26.27 -0.21
C PHE A 100 -1.53 -26.16 -1.68
N LYS A 101 -0.57 -26.93 -2.21
CA LYS A 101 -0.30 -26.97 -3.65
C LYS A 101 -1.49 -27.46 -4.47
N ALA A 102 -2.14 -28.56 -4.03
CA ALA A 102 -3.31 -29.10 -4.72
C ALA A 102 -4.49 -28.10 -4.76
N ASN A 103 -4.66 -27.29 -3.69
CA ASN A 103 -5.72 -26.28 -3.61
C ASN A 103 -5.47 -25.02 -4.47
N PHE A 104 -4.32 -24.90 -5.14
CA PHE A 104 -4.00 -23.78 -6.04
C PHE A 104 -4.04 -24.12 -7.54
N GLU A 105 -4.22 -25.39 -7.90
CA GLU A 105 -4.21 -25.88 -9.29
C GLU A 105 -5.62 -26.14 -9.86
N ASN A 106 -6.69 -25.78 -9.13
CA ASN A 106 -8.08 -25.76 -9.62
C ASN A 106 -8.58 -24.32 -9.83
#